data_AF-A0A7C8I4K0-F1
#
_entry.id   AF-A0A7C8I4K0-F1
#
_cell.length_a   1.000
_cell.length_b   1.000
_cell.length_c   1.000
_cell.angle_alpha   90.00
_cell.angle_beta   90.00
_cell.angle_gamma   90.00
#
_symmetry.space_group_name_H-M   'P 1'
#
loop_
_entity.id
_entity.type
_entity.pdbx_description
1 polymer ?
#
loop_
_entity_poly.entity_id
_entity_poly.type
_entity_poly.pdbx_seq_one_letter_code
_entity_poly.pdbx_strand_id
1 'polypeptide(L)'
;SLSSIQLLESLAGYLRWEREISDYFRIAGYGSLLGRLKEEPTDEVRKEAWLERQDRAVAIVQSRCSLNAREEIKTFSRLNEVLAKLKQLDLNFSTFTRAFCKTVLDFAKRLRHARNEIHELDITCRISELYLVNCFFTSLGLEFATFLFAFY
;
A
#
# COMPACT_ATOMS: atom_id res chain seq x y z
N SER A 1 12.56 -12.93 -3.89
CA SER A 1 12.54 -13.24 -2.44
C SER A 1 11.54 -12.29 -1.76
N LEU A 2 11.15 -12.51 -0.51
CA LEU A 2 10.25 -11.53 0.16
C LEU A 2 10.89 -10.14 0.29
N SER A 3 12.21 -10.10 0.49
CA SER A 3 12.98 -8.86 0.62
C SER A 3 13.05 -8.02 -0.66
N SER A 4 12.82 -8.62 -1.84
CA SER A 4 12.83 -7.90 -3.12
C SER A 4 11.52 -7.17 -3.42
N ILE A 5 10.46 -7.46 -2.66
CA ILE A 5 9.17 -6.76 -2.78
C ILE A 5 9.30 -5.42 -2.06
N GLN A 6 9.04 -4.33 -2.80
CA GLN A 6 9.07 -2.99 -2.24
C GLN A 6 7.99 -2.80 -1.16
N LEU A 7 8.25 -1.91 -0.22
CA LEU A 7 7.24 -1.56 0.79
C LEU A 7 6.07 -0.84 0.12
N LEU A 8 4.85 -1.13 0.56
CA LEU A 8 3.66 -0.34 0.21
C LEU A 8 3.71 0.99 0.97
N GLU A 9 4.56 1.91 0.50
CA GLU A 9 4.74 3.25 1.06
C GLU A 9 3.65 4.22 0.60
N SER A 10 3.14 4.02 -0.61
CA SER A 10 2.03 4.78 -1.17
C SER A 10 1.08 3.86 -1.91
N LEU A 11 -0.18 4.26 -1.96
CA LEU A 11 -1.25 3.51 -2.64
C LEU A 11 -1.06 3.52 -4.17
N ALA A 12 -0.33 4.49 -4.73
CA ALA A 12 0.02 4.51 -6.16
C ALA A 12 0.81 3.27 -6.64
N GLY A 13 1.51 2.58 -5.73
CA GLY A 13 2.22 1.33 -6.01
C GLY A 13 1.40 0.05 -5.81
N TYR A 14 0.13 0.16 -5.39
CA TYR A 14 -0.68 -0.96 -4.92
C TYR A 14 -0.79 -2.10 -5.93
N LEU A 15 -1.09 -1.84 -7.21
CA LEU A 15 -1.24 -2.89 -8.22
C LEU A 15 0.03 -3.71 -8.45
N ARG A 16 1.21 -3.04 -8.46
CA ARG A 16 2.49 -3.74 -8.60
C ARG A 16 2.77 -4.57 -7.34
N TRP A 17 2.59 -3.96 -6.18
CA TRP A 17 2.77 -4.62 -4.89
C TRP A 17 1.85 -5.85 -4.73
N GLU A 18 0.56 -5.73 -5.09
CA GLU A 18 -0.44 -6.79 -5.03
C GLU A 18 -0.05 -7.98 -5.92
N ARG A 19 0.51 -7.71 -7.10
CA ARG A 19 1.01 -8.75 -8.01
C ARG A 19 2.22 -9.46 -7.41
N GLU A 20 3.22 -8.71 -6.96
CA GLU A 20 4.45 -9.26 -6.38
C GLU A 20 4.19 -10.08 -5.13
N ILE A 21 3.31 -9.61 -4.23
CA ILE A 21 2.94 -10.33 -3.01
C ILE A 21 2.13 -11.60 -3.33
N SER A 22 1.24 -11.54 -4.32
CA SER A 22 0.46 -12.70 -4.76
C SER A 22 1.35 -13.77 -5.40
N ASP A 23 2.30 -13.37 -6.23
CA ASP A 23 3.27 -14.29 -6.84
C ASP A 23 4.17 -14.91 -5.78
N TYR A 24 4.60 -14.14 -4.78
CA TYR A 24 5.32 -14.66 -3.63
C TYR A 24 4.49 -15.70 -2.87
N PHE A 25 3.20 -15.44 -2.61
CA PHE A 25 2.35 -16.41 -1.93
C PHE A 25 2.21 -17.72 -2.71
N ARG A 26 2.09 -17.66 -4.04
CA ARG A 26 2.06 -18.87 -4.88
C ARG A 26 3.34 -19.69 -4.74
N ILE A 27 4.49 -19.03 -4.81
CA ILE A 27 5.81 -19.69 -4.73
C ILE A 27 6.07 -20.25 -3.32
N ALA A 28 5.70 -19.50 -2.28
CA ALA A 28 5.93 -19.87 -0.88
C ALA A 28 4.88 -20.83 -0.30
N GLY A 29 3.95 -21.34 -1.12
CA GLY A 29 2.95 -22.34 -0.71
C GLY A 29 1.75 -21.79 0.05
N TYR A 30 1.57 -20.47 0.09
CA TYR A 30 0.40 -19.79 0.66
C TYR A 30 -0.69 -19.50 -0.37
N GLY A 31 -0.43 -19.72 -1.67
CA GLY A 31 -1.36 -19.38 -2.75
C GLY A 31 -2.74 -20.04 -2.62
N SER A 32 -2.85 -21.17 -1.91
CA SER A 32 -4.13 -21.80 -1.60
C SER A 32 -5.03 -20.92 -0.73
N LEU A 33 -4.47 -20.06 0.15
CA LEU A 33 -5.24 -19.12 0.98
C LEU A 33 -5.93 -18.02 0.14
N LEU A 34 -5.42 -17.75 -1.05
CA LEU A 34 -6.02 -16.80 -2.00
C LEU A 34 -7.17 -17.41 -2.81
N GLY A 35 -7.38 -18.74 -2.71
CA GLY A 35 -8.37 -19.48 -3.49
C GLY A 35 -9.02 -20.59 -2.67
N ARG A 36 -8.61 -21.84 -2.90
CA ARG A 36 -9.28 -23.05 -2.37
C ARG A 36 -9.41 -23.11 -0.84
N LEU A 37 -8.45 -22.53 -0.10
CA LEU A 37 -8.42 -22.50 1.36
C LEU A 37 -8.70 -21.08 1.91
N LYS A 38 -9.45 -20.28 1.16
CA LYS A 38 -9.87 -18.95 1.61
C LYS A 38 -10.78 -19.01 2.83
N GLU A 39 -11.69 -19.97 2.84
CA GLU A 39 -12.66 -20.14 3.93
C GLU A 39 -12.10 -21.01 5.06
N GLU A 40 -12.62 -20.77 6.26
CA GLU A 40 -12.24 -21.51 7.47
C GLU A 40 -12.63 -23.00 7.35
N PRO A 41 -11.72 -23.93 7.70
CA PRO A 41 -12.06 -25.35 7.74
C PRO A 41 -13.07 -25.67 8.84
N THR A 42 -13.99 -26.58 8.58
CA THR A 42 -14.96 -27.07 9.59
C THR A 42 -14.35 -28.06 10.58
N ASP A 43 -13.19 -28.63 10.24
CA ASP A 43 -12.46 -29.61 11.05
C ASP A 43 -11.47 -28.90 11.97
N GLU A 44 -11.65 -29.06 13.30
CA GLU A 44 -10.84 -28.40 14.33
C GLU A 44 -9.33 -28.67 14.20
N VAL A 45 -8.93 -29.88 13.77
CA VAL A 45 -7.51 -30.22 13.59
C VAL A 45 -6.94 -29.45 12.39
N ARG A 46 -7.72 -29.28 11.33
CA ARG A 46 -7.31 -28.52 10.15
C ARG A 46 -7.39 -27.01 10.39
N LYS A 47 -8.24 -26.57 11.30
CA LYS A 47 -8.44 -25.18 11.68
C LYS A 47 -7.20 -24.59 12.32
N GLU A 48 -6.56 -25.28 13.25
CA GLU A 48 -5.33 -24.79 13.88
C GLU A 48 -4.20 -24.58 12.84
N ALA A 49 -3.96 -25.58 12.00
CA ALA A 49 -2.97 -25.49 10.92
C ALA A 49 -3.31 -24.41 9.87
N TRP A 50 -4.61 -24.15 9.65
CA TRP A 50 -5.09 -23.09 8.79
C TRP A 50 -4.88 -21.71 9.42
N LEU A 51 -5.15 -21.54 10.72
CA LEU A 51 -4.90 -20.29 11.47
C LEU A 51 -3.42 -19.94 11.46
N GLU A 52 -2.54 -20.90 11.76
CA GLU A 52 -1.09 -20.66 11.75
C GLU A 52 -0.58 -20.26 10.34
N ARG A 53 -1.25 -20.74 9.29
CA ARG A 53 -0.97 -20.33 7.91
C ARG A 53 -1.49 -18.92 7.60
N GLN A 54 -2.67 -18.55 8.12
CA GLN A 54 -3.20 -17.19 8.01
C GLN A 54 -2.29 -16.20 8.71
N ASP A 55 -1.87 -16.48 9.96
CA ASP A 55 -0.98 -15.61 10.74
C ASP A 55 0.33 -15.35 10.01
N ARG A 56 0.95 -16.41 9.47
CA ARG A 56 2.17 -16.28 8.66
C ARG A 56 1.96 -15.43 7.41
N ALA A 57 0.84 -15.63 6.71
CA ALA A 57 0.53 -14.84 5.51
C ALA A 57 0.24 -13.37 5.83
N VAL A 58 -0.46 -13.10 6.92
CA VAL A 58 -0.70 -11.73 7.42
C VAL A 58 0.60 -11.06 7.83
N ALA A 59 1.49 -11.76 8.55
CA ALA A 59 2.80 -11.25 8.91
C ALA A 59 3.66 -10.92 7.68
N ILE A 60 3.58 -11.73 6.62
CA ILE A 60 4.23 -11.45 5.33
C ILE A 60 3.73 -10.13 4.74
N VAL A 61 2.40 -9.93 4.67
CA VAL A 61 1.81 -8.67 4.18
C VAL A 61 2.27 -7.49 5.04
N GLN A 62 2.12 -7.59 6.36
CA GLN A 62 2.52 -6.55 7.29
C GLN A 62 3.99 -6.17 7.13
N SER A 63 4.88 -7.15 6.95
CA SER A 63 6.31 -6.93 6.74
C SER A 63 6.61 -6.08 5.49
N ARG A 64 5.69 -6.07 4.52
CA ARG A 64 5.78 -5.32 3.25
C ARG A 64 4.84 -4.12 3.19
N CYS A 65 4.20 -3.75 4.31
CA CYS A 65 3.40 -2.53 4.44
C CYS A 65 4.15 -1.42 5.19
N SER A 66 3.90 -0.16 4.83
CA SER A 66 4.32 1.01 5.62
C SER A 66 3.62 1.08 6.98
N LEU A 67 4.13 1.91 7.90
CA LEU A 67 3.58 2.07 9.25
C LEU A 67 2.08 2.41 9.23
N ASN A 68 1.67 3.36 8.38
CA ASN A 68 0.27 3.76 8.26
C ASN A 68 -0.61 2.59 7.76
N ALA A 69 -0.15 1.87 6.73
CA ALA A 69 -0.87 0.71 6.22
C ALA A 69 -0.94 -0.42 7.25
N ARG A 70 0.08 -0.60 8.09
CA ARG A 70 0.07 -1.57 9.20
C ARG A 70 -0.97 -1.22 10.26
N GLU A 71 -1.08 0.04 10.64
CA GLU A 71 -2.09 0.50 11.61
C GLU A 71 -3.52 0.26 11.13
N GLU A 72 -3.77 0.45 9.83
CA GLU A 72 -5.08 0.21 9.21
C GLU A 72 -5.47 -1.27 9.14
N ILE A 73 -4.50 -2.20 9.14
CA ILE A 73 -4.75 -3.64 8.99
C ILE A 73 -4.51 -4.45 10.28
N LYS A 74 -4.07 -3.81 11.38
CA LYS A 74 -3.63 -4.50 12.61
C LYS A 74 -4.69 -5.37 13.28
N THR A 75 -5.96 -5.06 13.06
CA THR A 75 -7.10 -5.79 13.66
C THR A 75 -7.54 -7.00 12.85
N PHE A 76 -7.01 -7.19 11.64
CA PHE A 76 -7.40 -8.28 10.76
C PHE A 76 -6.44 -9.45 10.89
N SER A 77 -6.98 -10.64 11.15
CA SER A 77 -6.23 -11.90 11.26
C SER A 77 -6.34 -12.77 10.02
N ARG A 78 -7.23 -12.43 9.08
CA ARG A 78 -7.44 -13.19 7.85
C ARG A 78 -6.83 -12.46 6.66
N LEU A 79 -6.03 -13.19 5.87
CA LEU A 79 -5.31 -12.65 4.72
C LEU A 79 -6.22 -11.94 3.72
N ASN A 80 -7.37 -12.52 3.40
CA ASN A 80 -8.33 -11.96 2.47
C ASN A 80 -8.93 -10.63 2.95
N GLU A 81 -9.14 -10.49 4.26
CA GLU A 81 -9.67 -9.26 4.86
C GLU A 81 -8.61 -8.16 4.83
N VAL A 82 -7.36 -8.50 5.17
CA VAL A 82 -6.21 -7.60 5.05
C VAL A 82 -6.06 -7.09 3.61
N LEU A 83 -6.05 -7.98 2.62
CA LEU A 83 -5.92 -7.59 1.21
C LEU A 83 -7.13 -6.75 0.74
N ALA A 84 -8.33 -7.10 1.16
CA ALA A 84 -9.54 -6.33 0.83
C ALA A 84 -9.48 -4.90 1.41
N LYS A 85 -9.04 -4.75 2.67
CA LYS A 85 -8.85 -3.45 3.31
C LYS A 85 -7.81 -2.61 2.59
N LEU A 86 -6.65 -3.18 2.22
CA LEU A 86 -5.62 -2.47 1.46
C LEU A 86 -6.12 -2.02 0.08
N LYS A 87 -6.88 -2.88 -0.62
CA LYS A 87 -7.54 -2.52 -1.89
C LYS A 87 -8.55 -1.39 -1.71
N GLN A 88 -9.34 -1.42 -0.65
CA GLN A 88 -10.30 -0.36 -0.34
C GLN A 88 -9.59 0.97 -0.08
N LEU A 89 -8.46 0.97 0.63
CA LEU A 89 -7.67 2.17 0.86
C LEU A 89 -7.15 2.74 -0.48
N ASP A 90 -6.68 1.90 -1.39
CA ASP A 90 -6.24 2.31 -2.73
C ASP A 90 -7.39 2.92 -3.55
N LEU A 91 -8.56 2.27 -3.54
CA LEU A 91 -9.76 2.80 -4.19
C LEU A 91 -10.20 4.15 -3.58
N ASN A 92 -10.13 4.28 -2.26
CA ASN A 92 -10.48 5.53 -1.59
C ASN A 92 -9.48 6.65 -1.94
N PHE A 93 -8.18 6.34 -1.95
CA PHE A 93 -7.14 7.30 -2.31
C PHE A 93 -7.22 7.73 -3.76
N SER A 94 -7.40 6.80 -4.70
CA SER A 94 -7.56 7.11 -6.12
C SER A 94 -8.83 7.92 -6.38
N THR A 95 -9.94 7.57 -5.73
CA THR A 95 -11.21 8.31 -5.80
C THR A 95 -11.08 9.70 -5.18
N PHE A 96 -10.49 9.82 -3.99
CA PHE A 96 -10.23 11.10 -3.32
C PHE A 96 -9.33 11.99 -4.17
N THR A 97 -8.22 11.44 -4.67
CA THR A 97 -7.29 12.16 -5.54
C THR A 97 -8.01 12.65 -6.80
N ARG A 98 -8.82 11.81 -7.45
CA ARG A 98 -9.60 12.20 -8.64
C ARG A 98 -10.70 13.23 -8.33
N ALA A 99 -11.35 13.13 -7.17
CA ALA A 99 -12.42 14.05 -6.77
C ALA A 99 -11.88 15.45 -6.42
N PHE A 100 -10.73 15.51 -5.76
CA PHE A 100 -10.14 16.75 -5.25
C PHE A 100 -9.05 17.34 -6.17
N CYS A 101 -8.47 16.54 -7.06
CA CYS A 101 -7.46 16.95 -8.03
C CYS A 101 -7.90 16.53 -9.43
N LYS A 102 -8.65 17.41 -10.10
CA LYS A 102 -9.11 17.18 -11.48
C LYS A 102 -7.98 17.31 -12.50
N THR A 103 -6.93 18.04 -12.13
CA THR A 103 -5.74 18.25 -12.95
C THR A 103 -4.46 18.05 -12.14
N VAL A 104 -3.36 17.76 -12.85
CA VAL A 104 -1.99 17.72 -12.30
C VAL A 104 -1.63 19.02 -11.59
N LEU A 105 -2.15 20.15 -12.07
CA LEU A 105 -1.96 21.47 -11.47
C LEU A 105 -2.68 21.60 -10.11
N ASP A 106 -3.88 21.04 -9.97
CA ASP A 106 -4.62 21.05 -8.70
C ASP A 106 -3.89 20.22 -7.63
N PHE A 107 -3.32 19.09 -8.05
CA PHE A 107 -2.50 18.26 -7.17
C PHE A 107 -1.24 19.01 -6.71
N ALA A 108 -0.53 19.67 -7.62
CA ALA A 108 0.66 20.48 -7.28
C ALA A 108 0.33 21.63 -6.31
N LYS A 109 -0.79 22.30 -6.52
CA LYS A 109 -1.27 23.38 -5.64
C LYS A 109 -1.58 22.87 -4.24
N ARG A 110 -2.27 21.74 -4.12
CA ARG A 110 -2.59 21.13 -2.81
C ARG A 110 -1.35 20.64 -2.08
N LEU A 111 -0.39 20.04 -2.79
CA LEU A 111 0.86 19.60 -2.17
C LEU A 111 1.66 20.80 -1.62
N ARG A 112 1.69 21.92 -2.36
CA ARG A 112 2.26 23.18 -1.87
C ARG A 112 1.48 23.75 -0.68
N HIS A 113 0.16 23.64 -0.69
CA HIS A 113 -0.67 24.10 0.42
C HIS A 113 -0.40 23.30 1.70
N ALA A 114 -0.40 21.97 1.62
CA ALA A 114 -0.07 21.10 2.74
C ALA A 114 1.35 21.36 3.29
N ARG A 115 2.32 21.64 2.41
CA ARG A 115 3.67 22.08 2.83
C ARG A 115 3.62 23.36 3.67
N ASN A 116 2.84 24.34 3.21
CA ASN A 116 2.73 25.62 3.90
C ASN A 116 2.00 25.45 5.25
N GLU A 117 0.95 24.62 5.33
CA GLU A 117 0.27 24.30 6.60
C GLU A 117 1.23 23.63 7.60
N ILE A 118 2.06 22.68 7.15
CA ILE A 118 3.07 22.05 8.02
C ILE A 118 4.10 23.07 8.50
N HIS A 119 4.52 23.99 7.63
CA HIS A 119 5.45 25.07 8.00
C HIS A 119 4.84 26.06 8.99
N GLU A 120 3.53 26.31 8.89
CA GLU A 120 2.78 27.14 9.84
C GLU A 120 2.61 26.45 11.20
N LEU A 121 2.44 25.12 11.22
CA LEU A 121 2.35 24.31 12.44
C LEU A 121 3.71 24.17 13.15
N ASP A 122 4.81 24.06 12.39
CA ASP A 122 6.16 24.02 12.92
C ASP A 122 7.15 24.69 11.95
N ILE A 123 7.62 25.88 12.32
CA ILE A 123 8.52 26.68 11.49
C ILE A 123 9.90 26.03 11.32
N THR A 124 10.27 25.10 12.21
CA THR A 124 11.51 24.32 12.13
C THR A 124 11.38 23.14 11.18
N CYS A 125 10.15 22.70 10.91
CA CYS A 125 9.84 21.66 9.94
C CYS A 125 9.87 22.25 8.51
N ARG A 126 11.08 22.40 7.97
CA ARG A 126 11.28 22.82 6.57
C ARG A 126 11.29 21.62 5.64
N ILE A 127 10.15 21.36 5.03
CA ILE A 127 10.06 20.45 3.89
C ILE A 127 10.71 21.12 2.67
N SER A 128 11.80 20.56 2.17
CA SER A 128 12.51 21.11 1.01
C SER A 128 11.67 21.04 -0.27
N GLU A 129 11.88 21.98 -1.19
CA GLU A 129 11.21 21.96 -2.48
C GLU A 129 11.56 20.71 -3.29
N LEU A 130 12.81 20.25 -3.19
CA LEU A 130 13.26 19.00 -3.83
C LEU A 130 12.49 17.79 -3.33
N TYR A 131 12.27 17.68 -2.02
CA TYR A 131 11.47 16.61 -1.42
C TYR A 131 10.01 16.71 -1.89
N LEU A 132 9.46 17.92 -1.96
CA LEU A 132 8.09 18.15 -2.43
C LEU A 132 7.90 17.72 -3.90
N VAL A 133 8.87 18.07 -4.76
CA VAL A 133 8.89 17.69 -6.18
C VAL A 133 9.01 16.17 -6.33
N ASN A 134 9.85 15.52 -5.53
CA ASN A 134 9.93 14.07 -5.51
C ASN A 134 8.59 13.43 -5.10
N CYS A 135 7.99 13.87 -3.99
CA CYS A 135 6.67 13.41 -3.55
C CYS A 135 5.58 13.65 -4.60
N PHE A 136 5.64 14.77 -5.32
CA PHE A 136 4.71 15.07 -6.41
C PHE A 136 4.83 14.04 -7.52
N PHE A 137 6.02 13.83 -8.07
CA PHE A 137 6.23 12.89 -9.17
C PHE A 137 5.92 11.44 -8.77
N THR A 138 6.29 11.01 -7.55
CA THR A 138 5.96 9.66 -7.08
C THR A 138 4.46 9.45 -6.86
N SER A 139 3.71 10.53 -6.58
CA SER A 139 2.27 10.46 -6.29
C SER A 139 1.38 10.64 -7.53
N LEU A 140 1.94 11.11 -8.66
CA LEU A 140 1.21 11.19 -9.94
C LEU A 140 0.89 9.81 -10.53
N GLY A 141 1.49 8.74 -10.00
CA GLY A 141 1.20 7.36 -10.40
C GLY A 141 1.87 6.94 -11.71
N LEU A 142 1.57 5.72 -12.16
CA LEU A 142 2.26 5.07 -13.27
C LEU A 142 2.08 5.76 -14.64
N GLU A 143 0.99 6.51 -14.82
CA GLU A 143 0.73 7.27 -16.06
C GLU A 143 1.77 8.38 -16.31
N PHE A 144 2.42 8.86 -15.25
CA PHE A 144 3.47 9.88 -15.31
C PHE A 144 4.85 9.31 -14.97
N ALA A 145 4.98 7.97 -14.90
CA ALA A 145 6.25 7.32 -14.59
C ALA A 145 7.36 7.69 -15.57
N THR A 146 7.05 8.02 -16.82
CA THR A 146 8.02 8.52 -17.80
C THR A 146 8.74 9.78 -17.30
N PHE A 147 8.06 10.67 -16.55
CA PHE A 147 8.71 11.84 -15.95
C PHE A 147 9.61 11.47 -14.76
N LEU A 148 9.27 10.43 -14.00
CA LEU A 148 10.15 9.91 -12.94
C LEU A 148 11.46 9.35 -13.52
N PHE A 149 11.40 8.67 -14.67
CA PHE A 149 12.56 8.04 -15.31
C PHE A 149 13.32 8.97 -16.27
N ALA A 150 12.71 10.05 -16.76
CA ALA A 150 13.37 10.99 -17.68
C ALA A 150 14.39 11.91 -16.99
N PHE A 151 14.31 12.06 -15.67
CA PHE A 151 15.17 12.95 -14.88
C PHE A 151 16.05 12.21 -13.85
N TYR A 152 16.10 10.87 -13.93
CA TYR A 152 17.00 10.01 -13.16
C TYR A 152 18.13 9.46 -14.02
#